data_AF-A0A962RNX3-F1
#
_entry.id   AF-A0A962RNX3-F1
#
_cell.length_a   1.000
_cell.length_b   1.000
_cell.length_c   1.000
_cell.angle_alpha   90.00
_cell.angle_beta   90.00
_cell.angle_gamma   90.00
#
_symmetry.space_group_name_H-M   'P 1'
#
loop_
_entity.id
_entity.type
_entity.pdbx_description
1 polymer ?
#
loop_
_entity_poly.entity_id
_entity_poly.type
_entity_poly.pdbx_seq_one_letter_code
_entity_poly.pdbx_strand_id
1 'polypeptide(L)'
;MLCTLRGVLDADALRSVDELVGEADFTDGATTAGFRARRVKRNEQASRSDAREAVIDRVLGALEAHPVFQVSALPRFIAPPLLSRYGPGMYYGAHVDDALMGADEVIRTDIAVTVFLSEPTSYVGGELVVASPYGETRVKLPRGDAV
;
A
#
# COMPACT_ATOMS: atom_id res chain seq x y z
N MET A 1 3.08 16.29 3.45
CA MET A 1 4.51 15.88 3.51
C MET A 1 4.57 14.47 2.92
N LEU A 2 5.50 14.18 2.02
CA LEU A 2 5.79 12.81 1.58
C LEU A 2 7.17 12.43 2.16
N CYS A 3 7.33 11.19 2.63
CA CYS A 3 8.57 10.71 3.22
C CYS A 3 8.94 9.37 2.60
N THR A 4 10.09 9.29 1.92
CA THR A 4 10.56 8.02 1.34
C THR A 4 11.33 7.21 2.38
N LEU A 5 10.95 5.95 2.54
CA LEU A 5 11.61 4.95 3.36
C LEU A 5 12.32 3.95 2.44
N ARG A 6 13.66 3.87 2.53
CA ARG A 6 14.46 3.01 1.64
C ARG A 6 14.78 1.69 2.29
N GLY A 7 14.67 0.60 1.54
CA GLY A 7 15.01 -0.74 2.01
C GLY A 7 14.17 -1.17 3.22
N VAL A 8 12.87 -0.86 3.20
CA VAL A 8 11.94 -1.36 4.22
C VAL A 8 11.95 -2.89 4.21
N LEU A 9 11.90 -3.50 3.03
CA LEU A 9 12.00 -4.94 2.87
C LEU A 9 13.42 -5.33 2.44
N ASP A 10 14.08 -6.13 3.27
CA ASP A 10 15.37 -6.75 2.92
C ASP A 10 15.19 -7.89 1.90
N ALA A 11 16.31 -8.44 1.41
CA ALA A 11 16.29 -9.50 0.42
C ALA A 11 15.54 -10.76 0.89
N ASP A 12 15.51 -11.05 2.19
CA ASP A 12 14.86 -12.23 2.75
C ASP A 12 13.35 -12.00 2.85
N ALA A 13 12.94 -10.79 3.27
CA ALA A 13 11.55 -10.33 3.25
C ALA A 13 10.99 -10.41 1.83
N LEU A 14 11.72 -9.88 0.86
CA LEU A 14 11.29 -9.85 -0.53
C LEU A 14 11.11 -11.25 -1.12
N ARG A 15 12.00 -12.20 -0.81
CA ARG A 15 11.84 -13.60 -1.25
C ARG A 15 10.61 -14.25 -0.64
N SER A 16 10.41 -14.09 0.67
CA SER A 16 9.23 -14.63 1.36
C SER A 16 7.94 -14.02 0.82
N VAL A 17 7.93 -12.71 0.54
CA VAL A 17 6.77 -12.05 -0.07
C VAL A 17 6.47 -12.60 -1.46
N ASP A 18 7.48 -12.87 -2.31
CA ASP A 18 7.26 -13.43 -3.65
C ASP A 18 6.60 -14.81 -3.60
N GLU A 19 7.07 -15.68 -2.71
CA GLU A 19 6.51 -17.03 -2.51
C GLU A 19 5.04 -16.94 -2.10
N LEU A 20 4.74 -16.14 -1.07
CA LEU A 20 3.38 -16.02 -0.52
C LEU A 20 2.41 -15.29 -1.46
N VAL A 21 2.87 -14.27 -2.19
CA VAL A 21 2.03 -13.57 -3.19
C VAL A 21 1.66 -14.50 -4.35
N GLY A 22 2.52 -15.47 -4.68
CA GLY A 22 2.20 -16.50 -5.68
C GLY A 22 1.04 -17.42 -5.29
N GLU A 23 0.75 -17.55 -4.00
CA GLU A 23 -0.34 -18.36 -3.46
C GLU A 23 -1.62 -17.55 -3.19
N ALA A 24 -1.55 -16.21 -3.28
CA ALA A 24 -2.67 -15.34 -2.97
C ALA A 24 -3.65 -15.22 -4.14
N ASP A 25 -4.94 -15.43 -3.87
CA ASP A 25 -6.02 -15.17 -4.82
C ASP A 25 -6.34 -13.67 -4.85
N PHE A 26 -6.41 -13.10 -6.05
CA PHE A 26 -6.73 -11.70 -6.28
C PHE A 26 -8.12 -11.54 -6.88
N THR A 27 -8.91 -10.63 -6.32
CA THR A 27 -10.29 -10.36 -6.73
C THR A 27 -10.52 -8.88 -6.98
N ASP A 28 -11.64 -8.50 -7.58
CA ASP A 28 -11.99 -7.10 -7.85
C ASP A 28 -11.96 -6.23 -6.57
N GLY A 29 -11.05 -5.25 -6.56
CA GLY A 29 -10.81 -4.36 -5.43
C GLY A 29 -11.83 -3.23 -5.29
N ALA A 30 -12.82 -3.11 -6.19
CA ALA A 30 -13.93 -2.16 -6.03
C ALA A 30 -14.79 -2.43 -4.78
N THR A 31 -14.70 -3.62 -4.18
CA THR A 31 -15.45 -4.01 -2.98
C THR A 31 -14.90 -3.39 -1.68
N THR A 32 -13.64 -2.96 -1.67
CA THR A 32 -12.94 -2.48 -0.46
C THR A 32 -12.75 -0.96 -0.41
N ALA A 33 -13.20 -0.23 -1.43
CA ALA A 33 -13.12 1.23 -1.45
C ALA A 33 -14.30 1.86 -0.69
N GLY A 34 -14.02 2.96 0.02
CA GLY A 34 -15.04 3.86 0.55
C GLY A 34 -16.01 4.34 -0.53
N PHE A 35 -17.21 4.75 -0.14
CA PHE A 35 -18.34 5.02 -1.05
C PHE A 35 -17.97 5.96 -2.22
N ARG A 36 -17.13 6.97 -1.96
CA ARG A 36 -16.68 7.95 -2.97
C ARG A 36 -15.58 7.40 -3.88
N ALA A 37 -14.67 6.61 -3.34
CA ALA A 37 -13.50 6.11 -4.07
C ALA A 37 -13.82 4.87 -4.93
N ARG A 38 -14.90 4.15 -4.60
CA ARG A 38 -15.38 2.97 -5.35
C ARG A 38 -15.67 3.24 -6.83
N ARG A 39 -16.07 4.46 -7.20
CA ARG A 39 -16.40 4.81 -8.59
C ARG A 39 -15.18 5.01 -9.50
N VAL A 40 -14.00 5.17 -8.91
CA VAL A 40 -12.76 5.46 -9.63
C VAL A 40 -11.69 4.38 -9.42
N LYS A 41 -12.05 3.26 -8.80
CA LYS A 41 -11.15 2.15 -8.52
C LYS A 41 -11.41 0.99 -9.47
N ARG A 42 -10.40 0.63 -10.25
CA ARG A 42 -10.35 -0.57 -11.09
C ARG A 42 -9.00 -1.23 -10.85
N ASN A 43 -8.93 -2.09 -9.83
CA ASN A 43 -7.73 -2.84 -9.49
C ASN A 43 -8.12 -4.21 -8.92
N GLU A 44 -7.12 -5.00 -8.54
CA GLU A 44 -7.33 -6.23 -7.81
C GLU A 44 -6.76 -6.12 -6.39
N GLN A 45 -7.34 -6.87 -5.47
CA GLN A 45 -6.83 -7.03 -4.12
C GLN A 45 -6.85 -8.48 -3.69
N ALA A 46 -5.84 -8.87 -2.92
CA ALA A 46 -5.74 -10.21 -2.39
C ALA A 46 -6.92 -10.50 -1.46
N SER A 47 -7.60 -11.62 -1.70
CA SER A 47 -8.63 -12.16 -0.82
C SER A 47 -8.00 -12.63 0.49
N ARG A 48 -8.83 -12.69 1.54
CA ARG A 48 -8.40 -13.19 2.84
C ARG A 48 -7.93 -14.64 2.72
N SER A 49 -6.69 -14.88 3.09
CA SER A 49 -6.00 -16.17 3.03
C SER A 49 -4.81 -16.12 3.99
N ASP A 50 -4.34 -17.29 4.43
CA ASP A 50 -3.15 -17.37 5.31
C ASP A 50 -1.91 -16.77 4.62
N ALA A 51 -1.78 -16.98 3.31
CA ALA A 51 -0.71 -16.38 2.51
C ALA A 51 -0.77 -14.84 2.52
N ARG A 52 -1.97 -14.24 2.34
CA ARG A 52 -2.15 -12.79 2.44
C ARG A 52 -1.76 -12.27 3.82
N GLU A 53 -2.24 -12.91 4.90
CA GLU A 53 -1.94 -12.46 6.27
C GLU A 53 -0.43 -12.57 6.55
N ALA A 54 0.23 -13.64 6.10
CA ALA A 54 1.69 -13.79 6.25
C ALA A 54 2.48 -12.70 5.51
N VAL A 55 2.05 -12.28 4.31
CA VAL A 55 2.66 -11.13 3.60
C VAL A 55 2.49 -9.85 4.42
N ILE A 56 1.29 -9.62 4.94
CA ILE A 56 0.97 -8.43 5.74
C ILE A 56 1.83 -8.39 7.00
N ASP A 57 1.93 -9.49 7.74
CA ASP A 57 2.74 -9.59 8.96
C ASP A 57 4.21 -9.32 8.66
N ARG A 58 4.75 -9.88 7.56
CA ARG A 58 6.14 -9.64 7.15
C ARG A 58 6.39 -8.16 6.83
N VAL A 59 5.48 -7.51 6.12
CA VAL A 59 5.58 -6.09 5.76
C VAL A 59 5.44 -5.19 6.98
N LEU A 60 4.47 -5.47 7.86
CA LEU A 60 4.26 -4.70 9.09
C LEU A 60 5.46 -4.80 10.02
N GLY A 61 5.97 -6.01 10.28
CA GLY A 61 7.15 -6.19 11.12
C GLY A 61 8.38 -5.45 10.57
N ALA A 62 8.53 -5.40 9.26
CA ALA A 62 9.62 -4.65 8.61
C ALA A 62 9.44 -3.13 8.71
N LEU A 63 8.23 -2.61 8.51
CA LEU A 63 7.89 -1.20 8.69
C LEU A 63 8.10 -0.77 10.14
N GLU A 64 7.60 -1.54 11.11
CA GLU A 64 7.74 -1.26 12.54
C GLU A 64 9.21 -1.25 12.99
N ALA A 65 10.05 -2.12 12.41
CA ALA A 65 11.48 -2.12 12.68
C ALA A 65 12.24 -0.96 12.01
N HIS A 66 11.64 -0.25 11.05
CA HIS A 66 12.33 0.76 10.24
C HIS A 66 12.51 2.10 11.01
N PRO A 67 13.75 2.54 11.31
CA PRO A 67 13.98 3.69 12.19
C PRO A 67 13.36 5.01 11.69
N VAL A 68 13.38 5.24 10.37
CA VAL A 68 12.79 6.46 9.79
C VAL A 68 11.27 6.44 9.94
N PHE A 69 10.64 5.27 9.79
CA PHE A 69 9.18 5.14 9.93
C PHE A 69 8.74 5.50 11.35
N GLN A 70 9.46 4.99 12.36
CA GLN A 70 9.16 5.27 13.76
C GLN A 70 9.16 6.77 14.06
N VAL A 71 10.14 7.53 13.55
CA VAL A 71 10.25 8.96 13.83
C VAL A 71 9.41 9.84 12.90
N SER A 72 9.10 9.39 11.68
CA SER A 72 8.31 10.16 10.73
C SER A 72 6.80 9.96 10.89
N ALA A 73 6.38 8.75 11.27
CA ALA A 73 4.97 8.38 11.37
C ALA A 73 4.44 8.33 12.80
N LEU A 74 5.29 8.08 13.80
CA LEU A 74 4.92 7.98 15.22
C LEU A 74 3.66 7.10 15.42
N PRO A 75 3.66 5.84 14.95
CA PRO A 75 2.44 5.06 14.79
C PRO A 75 1.80 4.76 16.14
N ARG A 76 0.55 5.21 16.32
CA ARG A 76 -0.31 4.78 17.44
C ARG A 76 -1.11 3.52 17.12
N PHE A 77 -1.55 3.42 15.86
CA PHE A 77 -2.33 2.30 15.34
C PHE A 77 -2.09 2.20 13.83
N ILE A 78 -1.95 0.98 13.31
CA ILE A 78 -1.80 0.71 11.88
C ILE A 78 -2.99 -0.13 11.44
N ALA A 79 -3.81 0.41 10.54
CA ALA A 79 -4.92 -0.35 9.97
C ALA A 79 -4.37 -1.52 9.12
N PRO A 80 -5.06 -2.69 9.10
CA PRO A 80 -4.61 -3.83 8.30
C PRO A 80 -4.33 -3.44 6.84
N PRO A 81 -3.09 -3.60 6.35
CA PRO A 81 -2.75 -3.25 4.98
C PRO A 81 -3.57 -4.00 3.93
N LEU A 82 -3.73 -3.36 2.78
CA LEU A 82 -4.31 -3.97 1.59
C LEU A 82 -3.20 -4.37 0.63
N LEU A 83 -3.15 -5.65 0.26
CA LEU A 83 -2.30 -6.13 -0.82
C LEU A 83 -3.03 -5.92 -2.15
N SER A 84 -2.60 -4.92 -2.92
CA SER A 84 -3.24 -4.50 -4.18
C SER A 84 -2.37 -4.82 -5.39
N ARG A 85 -3.01 -5.20 -6.50
CA ARG A 85 -2.37 -5.47 -7.79
C ARG A 85 -3.01 -4.65 -8.89
N TYR A 86 -2.19 -4.13 -9.79
CA TYR A 86 -2.60 -3.32 -10.94
C TYR A 86 -2.01 -3.91 -12.22
N GLY A 87 -2.89 -4.33 -13.13
CA GLY A 87 -2.54 -4.76 -14.48
C GLY A 87 -2.78 -3.68 -15.54
N PRO A 88 -2.59 -4.00 -16.82
CA PRO A 88 -2.85 -3.06 -17.91
C PRO A 88 -4.27 -2.48 -17.87
N GLY A 89 -4.38 -1.14 -17.91
CA GLY A 89 -5.66 -0.43 -17.88
C GLY A 89 -6.35 -0.36 -16.52
N MET A 90 -5.74 -0.91 -15.47
CA MET A 90 -6.18 -0.73 -14.08
C MET A 90 -5.70 0.59 -13.52
N TYR A 91 -6.46 1.17 -12.60
CA TYR A 91 -6.17 2.46 -11.99
C TYR A 91 -6.90 2.62 -10.66
N TYR A 92 -6.43 3.57 -9.86
CA TYR A 92 -7.20 4.15 -8.78
C TYR A 92 -7.18 5.66 -8.98
N GLY A 93 -8.27 6.19 -9.55
CA GLY A 93 -8.35 7.57 -10.00
C GLY A 93 -8.32 8.58 -8.85
N ALA A 94 -8.25 9.87 -9.16
CA ALA A 94 -8.14 10.93 -8.15
C ALA A 94 -9.26 10.82 -7.09
N HIS A 95 -8.86 10.75 -5.83
CA HIS A 95 -9.74 10.69 -4.68
C HIS A 95 -9.04 11.26 -3.44
N VAL A 96 -9.81 11.40 -2.37
CA VAL A 96 -9.31 11.65 -1.02
C VAL A 96 -9.75 10.47 -0.17
N ASP A 97 -8.84 9.92 0.62
CA ASP A 97 -9.15 8.84 1.55
C ASP A 97 -10.14 9.30 2.62
N ASP A 98 -10.92 8.35 3.15
CA ASP A 98 -11.84 8.65 4.24
C ASP A 98 -11.03 9.02 5.50
N ALA A 99 -11.32 10.19 6.08
CA ALA A 99 -10.62 10.71 7.26
C ALA A 99 -10.82 9.86 8.53
N LEU A 100 -11.88 9.04 8.54
CA LEU A 100 -12.26 8.15 9.62
C LEU A 100 -12.59 6.78 9.01
N MET A 101 -11.97 5.72 9.53
CA MET A 101 -12.15 4.34 9.08
C MET A 101 -12.44 3.42 10.27
N GLY A 102 -13.11 2.29 10.02
CA GLY A 102 -13.52 1.34 11.07
C GLY A 102 -14.99 1.45 11.45
N ALA A 103 -15.59 0.32 11.83
CA ALA A 103 -17.01 0.24 12.21
C ALA A 103 -17.20 0.34 13.73
N ASP A 104 -16.50 -0.51 14.50
CA ASP A 104 -16.61 -0.56 15.96
C ASP A 104 -15.63 0.39 16.65
N GLU A 105 -14.39 0.41 16.19
CA GLU A 105 -13.37 1.36 16.63
C GLU A 105 -13.04 2.29 15.47
N VAL A 106 -13.50 3.54 15.58
CA VAL A 106 -13.25 4.56 14.58
C VAL A 106 -11.84 5.10 14.74
N ILE A 107 -11.03 4.93 13.71
CA ILE A 107 -9.64 5.36 13.64
C ILE A 107 -9.54 6.54 12.69
N ARG A 108 -8.80 7.57 13.09
CA ARG A 108 -8.46 8.70 12.23
C ARG A 108 -7.28 8.33 11.34
N THR A 109 -7.39 8.59 10.03
CA THR A 109 -6.35 8.30 9.04
C THR A 109 -5.41 9.47 8.87
N ASP A 110 -4.36 9.50 9.69
CA ASP A 110 -3.39 10.59 9.69
C ASP A 110 -2.35 10.47 8.56
N ILE A 111 -1.94 9.24 8.24
CA ILE A 111 -0.88 8.92 7.30
C ILE A 111 -1.29 7.72 6.47
N ALA A 112 -1.06 7.79 5.16
CA ALA A 112 -1.11 6.65 4.25
C ALA A 112 0.32 6.23 3.89
N VAL A 113 0.53 4.91 3.76
CA VAL A 113 1.83 4.33 3.41
C VAL A 113 1.66 3.37 2.25
N THR A 114 2.54 3.45 1.25
CA THR A 114 2.61 2.46 0.17
C THR A 114 3.99 1.80 0.16
N VAL A 115 4.04 0.48 0.33
CA VAL A 115 5.26 -0.33 0.15
C VAL A 115 5.24 -0.93 -1.25
N PHE A 116 6.29 -0.70 -2.03
CA PHE A 116 6.37 -1.15 -3.42
C PHE A 116 6.89 -2.58 -3.49
N LEU A 117 6.10 -3.51 -4.05
CA LEU A 117 6.46 -4.93 -4.16
C LEU A 117 6.91 -5.34 -5.58
N SER A 118 6.91 -4.41 -6.53
CA SER A 118 7.32 -4.62 -7.91
C SER A 118 8.37 -3.60 -8.30
N GLU A 119 9.33 -4.01 -9.14
CA GLU A 119 10.33 -3.09 -9.64
C GLU A 119 9.70 -2.00 -10.52
N PRO A 120 10.13 -0.74 -10.41
CA PRO A 120 9.54 0.34 -11.19
C PRO A 120 9.78 0.16 -12.70
N THR A 121 10.81 -0.60 -13.09
CA THR A 121 11.11 -0.92 -14.49
C THR A 121 10.26 -2.05 -15.07
N SER A 122 9.51 -2.80 -14.25
CA SER A 122 8.70 -3.94 -14.73
C SER A 122 7.33 -3.52 -15.26
N TYR A 123 6.94 -2.26 -15.11
CA TYR A 123 5.66 -1.73 -15.57
C TYR A 123 5.77 -0.31 -16.11
N VAL A 124 4.86 0.06 -17.03
CA VAL A 124 4.74 1.42 -17.58
C VAL A 124 3.58 2.14 -16.91
N GLY A 125 3.77 3.41 -16.56
CA GLY A 125 2.81 4.18 -15.76
C GLY A 125 2.78 3.69 -14.31
N GLY A 126 1.59 3.70 -13.70
CA GLY A 126 1.35 3.19 -12.35
C GLY A 126 2.00 4.03 -11.24
N GLU A 127 2.29 5.30 -11.49
CA GLU A 127 2.78 6.22 -10.47
C GLU A 127 1.69 6.54 -9.45
N LEU A 128 2.06 6.59 -8.17
CA LEU A 128 1.24 7.24 -7.14
C LEU A 128 1.35 8.75 -7.35
N VAL A 129 0.24 9.38 -7.74
CA VAL A 129 0.17 10.83 -7.94
C VAL A 129 -0.49 11.46 -6.72
N VAL A 130 0.25 12.30 -6.00
CA VAL A 130 -0.25 13.06 -4.85
C VAL A 130 -0.39 14.52 -5.25
N ALA A 131 -1.63 15.00 -5.33
CA ALA A 131 -1.93 16.40 -5.57
C ALA A 131 -1.91 17.20 -4.26
N SER A 132 -1.26 18.36 -4.28
CA SER A 132 -1.20 19.29 -3.15
C SER A 132 -1.39 20.74 -3.64
N PRO A 133 -1.61 21.71 -2.74
CA PRO A 133 -1.61 23.13 -3.10
C PRO A 133 -0.32 23.61 -3.78
N TYR A 134 0.78 22.87 -3.64
CA TYR A 134 2.08 23.19 -4.23
C TYR A 134 2.36 22.45 -5.55
N GLY A 135 1.37 21.73 -6.09
CA GLY A 135 1.48 20.94 -7.31
C GLY A 135 1.37 19.44 -7.08
N GLU A 136 1.59 18.68 -8.14
CA GLU A 136 1.55 17.22 -8.15
C GLU A 136 2.94 16.62 -7.95
N THR A 137 3.01 15.62 -7.08
CA THR A 137 4.20 14.76 -6.93
C THR A 137 3.87 13.38 -7.44
N ARG A 138 4.74 12.81 -8.28
CA ARG A 138 4.61 11.45 -8.80
C ARG A 138 5.64 10.56 -8.13
N VAL A 139 5.19 9.42 -7.59
CA VAL A 139 6.02 8.50 -6.84
C VAL A 139 5.98 7.12 -7.47
N LYS A 140 7.16 6.57 -7.72
CA LYS A 140 7.38 5.22 -8.24
C LYS A 140 8.75 4.76 -7.77
N LEU A 141 8.79 3.96 -6.71
CA LEU A 141 10.01 3.64 -5.98
C LEU A 141 10.54 2.24 -6.33
N PRO A 142 11.83 1.95 -6.04
CA PRO A 142 12.38 0.61 -6.08
C PRO A 142 11.57 -0.39 -5.26
N ARG A 143 11.63 -1.66 -5.65
CA ARG A 143 11.01 -2.73 -4.88
C ARG A 143 11.61 -2.78 -3.46
N GLY A 144 10.74 -2.90 -2.45
CA GLY A 144 11.11 -2.91 -1.04
C GLY A 144 11.21 -1.53 -0.39
N ASP A 145 11.08 -0.44 -1.16
CA ASP A 145 10.96 0.92 -0.62
C ASP A 145 9.49 1.27 -0.32
N ALA A 146 9.28 2.29 0.51
CA ALA A 146 7.97 2.83 0.82
C ALA A 146 7.93 4.36 0.75
N VAL A 147 6.71 4.90 0.67
CA VAL A 147 6.40 6.34 0.72
C VAL A 147 5.23 6.62 1.65
#